data_AF-A0A6J2JM69-F1
#
_entry.id   AF-A0A6J2JM69-F1
#
_cell.length_a   1.000
_cell.length_b   1.000
_cell.length_c   1.000
_cell.angle_alpha   90.00
_cell.angle_beta   90.00
_cell.angle_gamma   90.00
#
_symmetry.space_group_name_H-M   'P 1'
#
loop_
_entity.id
_entity.type
_entity.pdbx_description
1 polymer ?
#
loop_
_entity_poly.entity_id
_entity_poly.type
_entity_poly.pdbx_seq_one_letter_code
_entity_poly.pdbx_strand_id
1 'polypeptide(L)'
;MSADVLSEDLKSRLHLTMKTVGQDRIRRARENNEDVAILSMFLPNATAERENKKFCCALRERCLLGDPRKTVAGTKKMEYKTRQWHEKCFCCVVCKNPIGTKSFIPREQEIYCAGCYEDKFATRCVKCNKIITQGGVTYKNEPWHRECFTCTNCNTSLAGQRFTSRDEKPYCAECFGELFAKRCTSCTKPITGIGGTRFISFEDRHWHNDCFICAQCKTSLVGKGFITDGQDIICPECAKQKLM
;
A
#
# COMPACT_ATOMS: atom_id res chain seq x y z
N MET A 1 -27.52 -8.91 0.01
CA MET A 1 -28.20 -8.20 1.10
C MET A 1 -27.32 -8.27 2.34
N SER A 2 -26.03 -7.95 2.31
CA SER A 2 -25.34 -6.64 2.10
C SER A 2 -25.57 -5.63 3.23
N ALA A 3 -24.42 -5.15 3.73
CA ALA A 3 -24.15 -4.16 4.78
C ALA A 3 -23.90 -4.76 6.17
N ASP A 4 -22.96 -4.14 6.90
CA ASP A 4 -22.65 -4.32 8.32
C ASP A 4 -21.53 -5.28 8.74
N VAL A 5 -20.31 -5.10 8.20
CA VAL A 5 -19.07 -5.57 8.89
C VAL A 5 -17.90 -4.56 8.86
N LEU A 6 -17.98 -3.45 8.12
CA LEU A 6 -16.80 -2.56 7.91
C LEU A 6 -16.83 -1.23 8.69
N SER A 7 -17.57 -1.13 9.80
CA SER A 7 -17.61 0.09 10.63
C SER A 7 -17.03 -0.06 12.04
N GLU A 8 -16.66 -1.27 12.49
CA GLU A 8 -16.22 -1.46 13.88
C GLU A 8 -14.70 -1.48 14.06
N ASP A 9 -13.92 -1.81 13.02
CA ASP A 9 -12.45 -1.88 13.16
C ASP A 9 -11.72 -0.55 12.89
N LEU A 10 -12.45 0.51 12.53
CA LEU A 10 -11.93 1.89 12.52
C LEU A 10 -12.29 2.66 13.80
N LYS A 11 -13.25 2.16 14.60
CA LYS A 11 -13.61 2.70 15.92
C LYS A 11 -12.74 2.15 17.05
N SER A 12 -12.06 1.01 16.83
CA SER A 12 -11.10 0.41 17.77
C SER A 12 -9.75 1.15 17.82
N ARG A 13 -9.46 2.05 16.87
CA ARG A 13 -8.19 2.81 16.80
C ARG A 13 -8.29 4.31 17.04
N LEU A 14 -9.49 4.85 17.18
CA LEU A 14 -9.73 6.27 17.48
C LEU A 14 -10.87 6.41 18.49
N HIS A 15 -10.67 5.88 19.70
CA HIS A 15 -11.55 6.18 20.84
C HIS A 15 -11.23 7.58 21.37
N LEU A 16 -11.75 8.61 20.70
CA LEU A 16 -11.72 9.99 21.20
C LEU A 16 -13.14 10.49 21.41
N THR A 17 -13.79 9.96 22.44
CA THR A 17 -14.89 10.66 23.12
C THR A 17 -14.32 11.92 23.78
N MET A 18 -14.68 13.08 23.23
CA MET A 18 -14.31 14.38 23.76
C MET A 18 -14.98 14.63 25.11
N LYS A 19 -14.22 14.76 26.19
CA LYS A 19 -14.58 15.51 27.41
C LYS A 19 -13.33 16.17 28.00
N THR A 20 -13.55 17.29 28.68
CA THR A 20 -12.64 18.28 29.28
C THR A 20 -11.27 17.77 29.78
N VAL A 21 -10.25 18.65 29.77
CA VAL A 21 -8.87 18.34 30.18
C VAL A 21 -8.83 17.93 31.65
N GLY A 22 -8.63 16.64 31.89
CA GLY A 22 -8.40 16.05 33.21
C GLY A 22 -7.12 15.20 33.23
N GLN A 23 -6.57 14.99 34.44
CA GLN A 23 -5.38 14.16 34.69
C GLN A 23 -5.52 12.74 34.09
N ASP A 24 -6.74 12.22 33.95
CA ASP A 24 -7.05 10.90 33.41
C ASP A 24 -6.72 10.70 31.92
N ARG A 25 -6.73 11.75 31.09
CA ARG A 25 -6.34 11.63 29.67
C ARG A 25 -4.82 11.64 29.52
N ILE A 26 -4.12 12.41 30.35
CA ILE A 26 -2.66 12.40 30.42
C ILE A 26 -2.18 11.03 30.93
N ARG A 27 -2.87 10.46 31.93
CA ARG A 27 -2.59 9.10 32.43
C ARG A 27 -2.77 8.04 31.35
N ARG A 28 -3.92 8.03 30.66
CA ARG A 28 -4.18 7.09 29.55
C ARG A 28 -3.23 7.23 28.38
N ALA A 29 -2.87 8.46 28.01
CA ALA A 29 -1.89 8.68 26.96
C ALA A 29 -0.49 8.16 27.35
N ARG A 30 -0.09 8.30 28.62
CA ARG A 30 1.14 7.67 29.14
C ARG A 30 1.08 6.16 29.12
N GLU A 31 -0.07 5.57 29.50
CA GLU A 31 -0.31 4.12 29.46
C GLU A 31 -0.26 3.57 28.03
N ASN A 32 -0.76 4.32 27.04
CA ASN A 32 -0.79 3.93 25.62
C ASN A 32 0.43 4.43 24.80
N ASN A 33 1.41 5.07 25.45
CA ASN A 33 2.59 5.66 24.81
C ASN A 33 2.25 6.68 23.69
N GLU A 34 1.17 7.44 23.87
CA GLU A 34 0.69 8.48 22.95
C GLU A 34 1.24 9.87 23.32
N ASP A 35 1.69 10.64 22.32
CA ASP A 35 2.10 12.03 22.49
C ASP A 35 0.88 12.94 22.73
N VAL A 36 0.88 13.69 23.85
CA VAL A 36 -0.19 14.63 24.19
C VAL A 36 0.37 16.00 24.56
N ALA A 37 -0.22 17.04 23.97
CA ALA A 37 0.02 18.41 24.39
C ALA A 37 -0.81 18.72 25.64
N ILE A 38 -0.17 19.33 26.62
CA ILE A 38 -0.78 19.76 27.87
C ILE A 38 -1.33 21.16 27.63
N LEU A 39 -2.64 21.32 27.89
CA LEU A 39 -3.29 22.62 27.93
C LEU A 39 -3.26 23.12 29.37
N SER A 40 -2.53 24.20 29.62
CA SER A 40 -2.44 24.87 30.93
C SER A 40 -2.87 26.33 30.80
N MET A 41 -3.04 27.02 31.93
CA MET A 41 -3.47 28.41 31.97
C MET A 41 -2.39 29.30 32.60
N PHE A 42 -2.33 30.56 32.19
CA PHE A 42 -1.57 31.58 32.90
C PHE A 42 -2.32 31.97 34.17
N LEU A 43 -1.83 31.52 35.34
CA LEU A 43 -2.55 31.73 36.61
C LEU A 43 -2.45 33.18 37.12
N PRO A 44 -3.51 33.71 37.78
CA PRO A 44 -3.49 35.04 38.41
C PRO A 44 -2.95 34.95 39.86
N ASN A 45 -1.67 35.25 40.08
CA ASN A 45 -0.99 35.32 41.40
C ASN A 45 0.47 35.77 41.21
N ALA A 46 1.02 36.58 42.12
CA ALA A 46 2.44 36.97 42.16
C ALA A 46 3.46 35.82 42.03
N THR A 47 3.22 34.65 42.64
CA THR A 47 4.08 33.46 42.49
C THR A 47 3.98 32.88 41.08
N ALA A 48 2.78 32.82 40.52
CA ALA A 48 2.54 32.35 39.16
C ALA A 48 3.04 33.35 38.10
N GLU A 49 3.00 34.65 38.37
CA GLU A 49 3.53 35.69 37.50
C GLU A 49 5.04 35.53 37.29
N ARG A 50 5.79 35.11 38.32
CA ARG A 50 7.22 34.81 38.18
C ARG A 50 7.48 33.61 37.28
N GLU A 51 6.62 32.59 37.32
CA GLU A 51 6.71 31.44 36.42
C GLU A 51 6.30 31.81 35.00
N ASN A 52 5.22 32.59 34.85
CA ASN A 52 4.73 33.08 33.56
C ASN A 52 5.76 34.01 32.88
N LYS A 53 6.59 34.75 33.63
CA LYS A 53 7.72 35.53 33.08
C LYS A 53 8.77 34.67 32.38
N LYS A 54 8.87 33.37 32.69
CA LYS A 54 9.79 32.44 32.03
C LYS A 54 9.20 31.87 30.73
N PHE A 55 7.92 32.10 30.46
CA PHE A 55 7.28 31.66 29.23
C PHE A 55 7.92 32.35 28.01
N CYS A 56 8.19 31.56 26.99
CA CYS A 56 8.59 32.05 25.69
C CYS A 56 7.98 31.15 24.62
N CYS A 57 7.16 31.74 23.75
CA CYS A 57 6.54 31.04 22.65
C CYS A 57 7.61 30.42 21.75
N ALA A 58 7.46 29.13 21.44
CA ALA A 58 8.46 28.39 20.69
C ALA A 58 8.49 28.74 19.19
N LEU A 59 7.58 29.59 18.71
CA LEU A 59 7.68 30.25 17.40
C LEU A 59 8.68 31.43 17.42
N ARG A 60 9.03 31.95 18.60
CA ARG A 60 9.93 33.10 18.80
C ARG A 60 9.52 34.29 17.93
N GLU A 61 10.39 34.74 17.02
CA GLU A 61 10.13 35.86 16.11
C GLU A 61 8.94 35.62 15.16
N ARG A 62 8.55 34.36 14.96
CA ARG A 62 7.37 33.98 14.16
C ARG A 62 6.08 33.89 14.99
N CYS A 63 6.05 34.47 16.18
CA CYS A 63 4.88 34.46 17.04
C CYS A 63 3.71 35.21 16.38
N LEU A 64 2.53 34.57 16.33
CA LEU A 64 1.33 35.17 15.73
C LEU A 64 0.76 36.34 16.55
N LEU A 65 1.16 36.48 17.82
CA LEU A 65 0.80 37.60 18.69
C LEU A 65 1.82 38.74 18.64
N GLY A 66 2.84 38.65 17.78
CA GLY A 66 3.95 39.61 17.68
C GLY A 66 5.01 39.37 18.77
N ASP A 67 4.63 39.45 20.04
CA ASP A 67 5.55 39.24 21.17
C ASP A 67 5.50 37.78 21.68
N PRO A 68 6.61 37.02 21.59
CA PRO A 68 6.67 35.64 22.08
C PRO A 68 6.59 35.50 23.60
N ARG A 69 6.84 36.55 24.39
CA ARG A 69 6.78 36.54 25.86
C ARG A 69 5.49 37.13 26.42
N LYS A 70 4.58 37.61 25.56
CA LYS A 70 3.30 38.16 25.99
C LYS A 70 2.46 37.09 26.69
N THR A 71 2.21 37.26 27.98
CA THR A 71 1.35 36.39 28.78
C THR A 71 0.15 37.19 29.28
N VAL A 72 -1.07 36.67 29.10
CA VAL A 72 -2.29 37.28 29.63
C VAL A 72 -2.86 36.33 30.67
N ALA A 73 -3.00 36.78 31.92
CA ALA A 73 -3.56 35.97 32.99
C ALA A 73 -4.98 35.49 32.61
N GLY A 74 -5.31 34.25 32.99
CA GLY A 74 -6.55 33.57 32.62
C GLY A 74 -6.59 33.02 31.19
N THR A 75 -5.59 33.30 30.35
CA THR A 75 -5.54 32.72 29.00
C THR A 75 -4.83 31.36 28.98
N LYS A 76 -5.14 30.60 27.94
CA LYS A 76 -4.61 29.26 27.71
C LYS A 76 -3.23 29.29 27.06
N LYS A 77 -2.37 28.37 27.47
CA LYS A 77 -1.09 28.06 26.84
C LYS A 77 -0.99 26.57 26.54
N MET A 78 -0.26 26.25 25.47
CA MET A 78 0.00 24.89 25.04
C MET A 78 1.43 24.51 25.40
N GLU A 79 1.61 23.34 25.99
CA GLU A 79 2.92 22.80 26.35
C GLU A 79 3.07 21.41 25.73
N TYR A 80 4.19 21.18 25.07
CA TYR A 80 4.53 19.87 24.52
C TYR A 80 6.04 19.67 24.61
N LYS A 81 6.46 18.56 25.22
CA LYS A 81 7.84 18.31 25.63
C LYS A 81 8.36 19.47 26.50
N THR A 82 9.38 20.20 26.02
CA THR A 82 10.00 21.33 26.72
C THR A 82 9.65 22.69 26.10
N ARG A 83 8.74 22.69 25.11
CA ARG A 83 8.36 23.88 24.35
C ARG A 83 6.98 24.35 24.78
N GLN A 84 6.81 25.67 24.75
CA GLN A 84 5.57 26.32 25.14
C GLN A 84 5.09 27.21 23.99
N TRP A 85 3.78 27.28 23.78
CA TRP A 85 3.16 28.11 22.75
C TRP A 85 1.95 28.83 23.34
N HIS A 86 1.62 29.98 22.79
CA HIS A 86 0.26 30.51 22.95
C HIS A 86 -0.74 29.53 22.32
N GLU A 87 -1.97 29.50 22.83
CA GLU A 87 -3.05 28.68 22.28
C GLU A 87 -3.19 28.85 20.75
N LYS A 88 -3.15 30.10 20.28
CA LYS A 88 -3.23 30.44 18.84
C LYS A 88 -1.95 30.15 18.06
N CYS A 89 -0.81 30.01 18.73
CA CYS A 89 0.49 29.73 18.09
C CYS A 89 0.76 28.23 17.93
N PHE A 90 -0.03 27.38 18.58
CA PHE A 90 0.06 25.93 18.44
C PHE A 90 -0.72 25.47 17.19
N CYS A 91 -0.13 25.72 16.02
CA CYS A 91 -0.76 25.50 14.72
C CYS A 91 -0.07 24.41 13.90
N CYS A 92 -0.83 23.83 12.97
CA CYS A 92 -0.24 22.99 11.94
C CYS A 92 0.67 23.81 11.01
N VAL A 93 1.85 23.29 10.69
CA VAL A 93 2.80 23.96 9.80
C VAL A 93 2.28 24.11 8.36
N VAL A 94 1.39 23.22 7.92
CA VAL A 94 0.83 23.21 6.55
C VAL A 94 -0.37 24.16 6.44
N CYS A 95 -1.48 23.88 7.15
CA CYS A 95 -2.70 24.67 7.03
C CYS A 95 -2.76 25.90 7.93
N LYS A 96 -1.78 26.11 8.82
CA LYS A 96 -1.70 27.21 9.81
C LYS A 96 -2.87 27.31 10.79
N ASN A 97 -3.81 26.38 10.76
CA ASN A 97 -4.92 26.33 11.70
C ASN A 97 -4.46 25.91 13.10
N PRO A 98 -4.97 26.55 14.17
CA PRO A 98 -4.71 26.13 15.54
C PRO A 98 -5.22 24.70 15.78
N ILE A 99 -4.35 23.87 16.35
CA ILE A 99 -4.67 22.48 16.68
C ILE A 99 -5.39 22.42 18.03
N GLY A 100 -4.96 23.23 19.00
CA GLY A 100 -5.48 23.21 20.36
C GLY A 100 -5.34 21.82 20.99
N THR A 101 -6.46 21.24 21.43
CA THR A 101 -6.50 19.92 22.10
C THR A 101 -6.72 18.73 21.16
N LYS A 102 -6.81 19.00 19.85
CA LYS A 102 -6.94 17.97 18.81
C LYS A 102 -5.64 17.15 18.70
N SER A 103 -5.74 15.94 18.15
CA SER A 103 -4.57 15.10 17.86
C SER A 103 -3.63 15.78 16.87
N PHE A 104 -2.33 15.59 17.07
CA PHE A 104 -1.28 16.13 16.20
C PHE A 104 -0.16 15.12 16.02
N ILE A 105 0.62 15.32 14.95
CA ILE A 105 1.79 14.51 14.64
C ILE A 105 3.03 15.41 14.68
N PRO A 106 3.92 15.24 15.66
CA PRO A 106 5.18 15.95 15.71
C PRO A 106 6.23 15.26 14.82
N ARG A 107 6.90 16.02 13.94
CA ARG A 107 7.99 15.52 13.09
C ARG A 107 9.05 16.59 12.92
N GLU A 108 10.31 16.27 13.19
CA GLU A 108 11.46 17.19 12.99
C GLU A 108 11.24 18.59 13.59
N GLN A 109 10.66 18.67 14.79
CA GLN A 109 10.30 19.91 15.51
C GLN A 109 9.13 20.73 14.92
N GLU A 110 8.52 20.25 13.84
CA GLU A 110 7.28 20.77 13.26
C GLU A 110 6.07 19.99 13.77
N ILE A 111 4.91 20.64 13.70
CA ILE A 111 3.65 20.09 14.20
C ILE A 111 2.66 20.03 13.02
N TYR A 112 2.13 18.85 12.77
CA TYR A 112 1.15 18.59 11.73
C TYR A 112 -0.21 18.24 12.36
N CYS A 113 -1.32 18.68 11.76
CA CYS A 113 -2.60 18.06 12.05
C CYS A 113 -2.71 16.72 11.30
N ALA A 114 -3.60 15.83 11.76
CA ALA A 114 -3.79 14.51 11.15
C ALA A 114 -3.99 14.58 9.63
N GLY A 115 -4.95 15.39 9.16
CA GLY A 115 -5.24 15.51 7.72
C GLY A 115 -4.05 16.01 6.90
N CYS A 116 -3.35 17.07 7.35
CA CYS A 116 -2.20 17.57 6.60
C CYS A 116 -0.99 16.62 6.65
N TYR A 117 -0.84 15.84 7.72
CA TYR A 117 0.21 14.83 7.80
C TYR A 117 -0.07 13.70 6.82
N GLU A 118 -1.30 13.19 6.82
CA GLU A 118 -1.78 12.18 5.88
C GLU A 118 -1.63 12.67 4.44
N ASP A 119 -2.03 13.90 4.14
CA ASP A 119 -1.95 14.39 2.77
C ASP A 119 -0.52 14.51 2.25
N LYS A 120 0.44 14.90 3.10
CA LYS A 120 1.85 15.06 2.71
C LYS A 120 2.63 13.75 2.67
N PHE A 121 2.33 12.82 3.58
CA PHE A 121 3.21 11.69 3.85
C PHE A 121 2.56 10.33 3.66
N ALA A 122 1.25 10.27 3.44
CA ALA A 122 0.60 8.99 3.22
C ALA A 122 0.94 8.42 1.84
N THR A 123 1.26 7.13 1.83
CA THR A 123 1.43 6.35 0.61
C THR A 123 0.06 6.17 -0.07
N ARG A 124 -0.06 6.57 -1.33
CA ARG A 124 -1.32 6.51 -2.10
C ARG A 124 -1.25 5.44 -3.18
N CYS A 125 -2.34 4.69 -3.34
CA CYS A 125 -2.41 3.67 -4.38
C CYS A 125 -2.46 4.32 -5.77
N VAL A 126 -1.63 3.83 -6.69
CA VAL A 126 -1.59 4.33 -8.08
C VAL A 126 -2.91 4.12 -8.83
N LYS A 127 -3.65 3.04 -8.55
CA LYS A 127 -4.93 2.76 -9.23
C LYS A 127 -6.06 3.70 -8.83
N CYS A 128 -6.21 3.96 -7.54
CA CYS A 128 -7.40 4.62 -6.99
C CYS A 128 -7.13 5.96 -6.32
N ASN A 129 -5.85 6.38 -6.21
CA ASN A 129 -5.38 7.59 -5.55
C ASN A 129 -5.78 7.74 -4.07
N LYS A 130 -6.33 6.69 -3.45
CA LYS A 130 -6.65 6.66 -2.01
C LYS A 130 -5.43 6.24 -1.20
N ILE A 131 -5.40 6.70 0.04
CA ILE A 131 -4.35 6.36 1.01
C ILE A 131 -4.36 4.87 1.32
N ILE A 132 -3.19 4.25 1.36
CA ILE A 132 -2.98 2.89 1.82
C ILE A 132 -2.71 2.95 3.32
N THR A 133 -3.75 2.73 4.12
CA THR A 133 -3.67 2.78 5.59
C THR A 133 -3.00 1.56 6.19
N GLN A 134 -3.25 0.36 5.64
CA GLN A 134 -2.63 -0.89 6.06
C GLN A 134 -2.61 -1.91 4.93
N GLY A 135 -1.60 -2.79 4.93
CA GLY A 135 -1.60 -3.99 4.10
C GLY A 135 -1.59 -3.74 2.58
N GLY A 136 -0.71 -2.86 2.10
CA GLY A 136 -0.48 -2.65 0.66
C GLY A 136 0.42 -3.71 0.03
N VAL A 137 0.58 -3.62 -1.29
CA VAL A 137 1.62 -4.31 -2.06
C VAL A 137 2.41 -3.29 -2.87
N THR A 138 3.70 -3.56 -3.07
CA THR A 138 4.55 -2.73 -3.91
C THR A 138 4.88 -3.49 -5.18
N TYR A 139 4.55 -2.91 -6.34
CA TYR A 139 4.85 -3.47 -7.65
C TYR A 139 5.58 -2.41 -8.47
N LYS A 140 6.74 -2.74 -9.04
CA LYS A 140 7.63 -1.79 -9.76
C LYS A 140 7.93 -0.50 -8.97
N ASN A 141 8.18 -0.63 -7.66
CA ASN A 141 8.36 0.51 -6.72
C ASN A 141 7.14 1.43 -6.56
N GLU A 142 6.00 1.07 -7.14
CA GLU A 142 4.75 1.77 -6.97
C GLU A 142 3.86 1.08 -5.92
N PRO A 143 3.20 1.84 -5.05
CA PRO A 143 2.34 1.27 -4.02
C PRO A 143 0.91 1.06 -4.51
N TRP A 144 0.31 -0.07 -4.14
CA TRP A 144 -1.04 -0.47 -4.51
C TRP A 144 -1.80 -1.04 -3.31
N HIS A 145 -3.12 -0.85 -3.26
CA HIS A 145 -3.96 -1.69 -2.39
C HIS A 145 -3.97 -3.12 -2.92
N ARG A 146 -4.05 -4.12 -2.03
CA ARG A 146 -4.21 -5.54 -2.41
C ARG A 146 -5.40 -5.79 -3.34
N GLU A 147 -6.50 -5.08 -3.08
CA GLU A 147 -7.73 -5.12 -3.89
C GLU A 147 -7.62 -4.34 -5.20
N CYS A 148 -6.70 -3.38 -5.28
CA CYS A 148 -6.44 -2.64 -6.51
C CYS A 148 -5.49 -3.42 -7.43
N PHE A 149 -4.56 -4.17 -6.86
CA PHE A 149 -3.61 -4.99 -7.60
C PHE A 149 -4.27 -6.29 -8.09
N THR A 150 -4.98 -6.18 -9.22
CA THR A 150 -5.81 -7.24 -9.78
C THR A 150 -5.40 -7.60 -11.20
N CYS A 151 -5.70 -8.83 -11.62
CA CYS A 151 -5.55 -9.27 -13.00
C CYS A 151 -6.38 -8.39 -13.93
N THR A 152 -5.79 -7.93 -15.02
CA THR A 152 -6.48 -7.10 -16.02
C THR A 152 -7.64 -7.83 -16.70
N ASN A 153 -7.57 -9.15 -16.82
CA ASN A 153 -8.58 -9.95 -17.51
C ASN A 153 -9.70 -10.43 -16.58
N CYS A 154 -9.36 -11.07 -15.46
CA CYS A 154 -10.35 -11.67 -14.55
C CYS A 154 -10.62 -10.85 -13.28
N ASN A 155 -9.93 -9.73 -13.07
CA ASN A 155 -10.04 -8.89 -11.86
C ASN A 155 -9.73 -9.60 -10.52
N THR A 156 -9.21 -10.83 -10.54
CA THR A 156 -8.75 -11.51 -9.31
C THR A 156 -7.55 -10.79 -8.70
N SER A 157 -7.51 -10.67 -7.37
CA SER A 157 -6.37 -10.09 -6.66
C SER A 157 -5.10 -10.90 -6.91
N LEU A 158 -4.04 -10.20 -7.30
CA LEU A 158 -2.72 -10.78 -7.56
C LEU A 158 -1.79 -10.70 -6.34
N ALA A 159 -2.26 -10.09 -5.25
CA ALA A 159 -1.48 -9.96 -4.02
C ALA A 159 -1.18 -11.34 -3.42
N GLY A 160 0.11 -11.71 -3.37
CA GLY A 160 0.55 -13.01 -2.87
C GLY A 160 0.36 -14.18 -3.84
N GLN A 161 -0.11 -13.94 -5.06
CA GLN A 161 -0.26 -14.97 -6.10
C GLN A 161 0.86 -14.87 -7.14
N ARG A 162 1.05 -15.96 -7.91
CA ARG A 162 1.90 -15.92 -9.11
C ARG A 162 1.20 -15.11 -10.20
N PHE A 163 1.87 -14.07 -10.66
CA PHE A 163 1.40 -13.21 -11.73
C PHE A 163 2.55 -12.87 -12.68
N THR A 164 2.21 -12.36 -13.84
CA THR A 164 3.16 -11.83 -14.82
C THR A 164 2.59 -10.54 -15.42
N SER A 165 3.44 -9.73 -16.04
CA SER A 165 3.04 -8.46 -16.65
C SER A 165 3.38 -8.44 -18.12
N ARG A 166 2.45 -7.93 -18.94
CA ARG A 166 2.63 -7.72 -20.37
C ARG A 166 2.06 -6.37 -20.75
N ASP A 167 2.80 -5.60 -21.55
CA ASP A 167 2.41 -4.25 -21.96
C ASP A 167 2.03 -3.36 -20.75
N GLU A 168 2.83 -3.50 -19.68
CA GLU A 168 2.63 -2.84 -18.37
C GLU A 168 1.36 -3.22 -17.60
N LYS A 169 0.57 -4.17 -18.11
CA LYS A 169 -0.66 -4.65 -17.47
C LYS A 169 -0.39 -5.97 -16.74
N PRO A 170 -0.80 -6.10 -15.47
CA PRO A 170 -0.62 -7.34 -14.71
C PRO A 170 -1.72 -8.36 -15.05
N TYR A 171 -1.31 -9.63 -15.18
CA TYR A 171 -2.17 -10.77 -15.47
C TYR A 171 -1.86 -11.93 -14.51
N CYS A 172 -2.89 -12.65 -14.06
CA CYS A 172 -2.67 -13.90 -13.33
C CYS A 172 -2.07 -14.96 -14.27
N ALA A 173 -1.39 -15.96 -13.69
CA ALA A 173 -0.74 -17.02 -14.47
C ALA A 173 -1.70 -17.75 -15.42
N GLU A 174 -2.94 -17.97 -14.98
CA GLU A 174 -3.99 -18.63 -15.79
C GLU A 174 -4.43 -17.79 -16.99
N CYS A 175 -4.82 -16.53 -16.74
CA CYS A 175 -5.25 -15.63 -17.81
C CYS A 175 -4.11 -15.36 -18.80
N PHE A 176 -2.87 -15.24 -18.29
CA PHE A 176 -1.72 -15.07 -19.17
C PHE A 176 -1.51 -16.31 -20.05
N GLY A 177 -1.63 -17.50 -19.47
CA GLY A 177 -1.56 -18.76 -20.22
C GLY A 177 -2.60 -18.85 -21.33
N GLU A 178 -3.87 -18.57 -21.02
CA GLU A 178 -4.96 -18.68 -21.99
C GLU A 178 -4.91 -17.63 -23.10
N LEU A 179 -4.54 -16.39 -22.77
CA LEU A 179 -4.55 -15.27 -23.72
C LEU A 179 -3.28 -15.20 -24.58
N PHE A 180 -2.15 -15.63 -24.04
CA PHE A 180 -0.84 -15.30 -24.61
C PHE A 180 0.08 -16.49 -24.85
N ALA A 181 -0.16 -17.65 -24.24
CA ALA A 181 0.70 -18.81 -24.47
C ALA A 181 0.47 -19.40 -25.86
N LYS A 182 1.54 -19.92 -26.46
CA LYS A 182 1.46 -20.75 -27.65
C LYS A 182 0.65 -22.01 -27.31
N ARG A 183 -0.19 -22.48 -28.24
CA ARG A 183 -0.98 -23.71 -28.06
C ARG A 183 -0.25 -24.90 -28.64
N CYS A 184 -0.33 -26.02 -27.95
CA CYS A 184 0.19 -27.28 -28.46
C CYS A 184 -0.64 -27.75 -29.66
N THR A 185 0.01 -28.10 -30.76
CA THR A 185 -0.65 -28.53 -31.99
C THR A 185 -1.39 -29.85 -31.80
N SER A 186 -0.86 -30.74 -30.94
CA SER A 186 -1.44 -32.06 -30.71
C SER A 186 -2.62 -32.04 -29.73
N CYS A 187 -2.53 -31.28 -28.63
CA CYS A 187 -3.54 -31.32 -27.56
C CYS A 187 -4.34 -30.01 -27.40
N THR A 188 -4.04 -28.98 -28.21
CA THR A 188 -4.66 -27.64 -28.25
C THR A 188 -4.60 -26.81 -26.95
N LYS A 189 -4.05 -27.40 -25.87
CA LYS A 189 -3.84 -26.74 -24.58
C LYS A 189 -2.68 -25.72 -24.65
N PRO A 190 -2.76 -24.62 -23.90
CA PRO A 190 -1.68 -23.65 -23.82
C PRO A 190 -0.40 -24.26 -23.23
N ILE A 191 0.75 -23.89 -23.79
CA ILE A 191 2.08 -24.24 -23.28
C ILE A 191 2.45 -23.19 -22.23
N THR A 192 1.95 -23.38 -21.01
CA THR A 192 2.26 -22.49 -19.89
C THR A 192 3.59 -22.94 -19.27
N GLY A 193 4.52 -22.01 -19.08
CA GLY A 193 5.84 -22.27 -18.48
C GLY A 193 5.80 -22.57 -16.96
N ILE A 194 4.63 -22.97 -16.44
CA ILE A 194 4.43 -23.31 -15.04
C ILE A 194 5.13 -24.66 -14.82
N GLY A 195 6.39 -24.61 -14.38
CA GLY A 195 7.22 -25.79 -14.12
C GLY A 195 8.49 -25.91 -14.96
N GLY A 196 8.90 -24.87 -15.71
CA GLY A 196 10.13 -24.94 -16.52
C GLY A 196 10.04 -25.89 -17.71
N THR A 197 8.83 -26.07 -18.25
CA THR A 197 8.54 -27.00 -19.35
C THR A 197 9.26 -26.54 -20.62
N ARG A 198 10.29 -27.30 -21.02
CA ARG A 198 10.87 -27.25 -22.36
C ARG A 198 9.80 -27.68 -23.36
N PHE A 199 9.55 -26.85 -24.37
CA PHE A 199 8.63 -27.16 -25.46
C PHE A 199 9.39 -27.32 -26.77
N ILE A 200 8.80 -28.06 -27.71
CA ILE A 200 9.36 -28.28 -29.04
C ILE A 200 8.68 -27.32 -30.01
N SER A 201 9.47 -26.66 -30.85
CA SER A 201 9.00 -25.71 -31.87
C SER A 201 9.58 -26.08 -33.22
N PHE A 202 8.73 -26.18 -34.24
CA PHE A 202 9.10 -26.45 -35.62
C PHE A 202 8.07 -25.83 -36.56
N GLU A 203 8.50 -25.05 -37.56
CA GLU A 203 7.63 -24.41 -38.57
C GLU A 203 6.36 -23.76 -37.97
N ASP A 204 6.53 -22.88 -36.98
CA ASP A 204 5.46 -22.20 -36.23
C ASP A 204 4.50 -23.10 -35.43
N ARG A 205 4.68 -24.41 -35.49
CA ARG A 205 3.97 -25.37 -34.65
C ARG A 205 4.75 -25.61 -33.37
N HIS A 206 3.99 -25.82 -32.30
CA HIS A 206 4.52 -25.96 -30.96
C HIS A 206 3.92 -27.20 -30.31
N TRP A 207 4.70 -27.90 -29.50
CA TRP A 207 4.25 -29.08 -28.75
C TRP A 207 4.81 -29.08 -27.33
N HIS A 208 4.02 -29.60 -26.39
CA HIS A 208 4.58 -30.05 -25.12
C HIS A 208 5.54 -31.22 -25.38
N ASN A 209 6.52 -31.41 -24.49
CA ASN A 209 7.48 -32.52 -24.60
C ASN A 209 6.77 -33.87 -24.72
N ASP A 210 5.74 -34.10 -23.91
CA ASP A 210 4.95 -35.33 -23.89
C ASP A 210 4.00 -35.45 -25.10
N CYS A 211 3.71 -34.34 -25.78
CA CYS A 211 2.83 -34.31 -26.95
C CYS A 211 3.58 -34.45 -28.28
N PHE A 212 4.91 -34.47 -28.26
CA PHE A 212 5.73 -34.63 -29.46
C PHE A 212 5.91 -36.11 -29.80
N ILE A 213 4.84 -36.72 -30.30
CA ILE A 213 4.73 -38.16 -30.56
C ILE A 213 4.36 -38.46 -32.01
N CYS A 214 4.79 -39.61 -32.52
CA CYS A 214 4.40 -40.08 -33.86
C CYS A 214 2.90 -40.32 -33.95
N ALA A 215 2.24 -39.80 -34.98
CA ALA A 215 0.81 -39.94 -35.18
C ALA A 215 0.36 -41.41 -35.33
N GLN A 216 1.22 -42.27 -35.90
CA GLN A 216 0.92 -43.68 -36.12
C GLN A 216 1.28 -44.58 -34.93
N CYS A 217 2.55 -44.61 -34.52
CA CYS A 217 3.02 -45.53 -33.47
C CYS A 217 3.00 -44.95 -32.05
N LYS A 218 2.58 -43.68 -31.88
CA LYS A 218 2.50 -42.96 -30.59
C LYS A 218 3.80 -42.89 -29.79
N THR A 219 4.94 -43.22 -30.40
CA THR A 219 6.26 -43.14 -29.77
C THR A 219 6.73 -41.70 -29.69
N SER A 220 7.38 -41.33 -28.58
CA SER A 220 8.03 -40.01 -28.43
C SER A 220 9.11 -39.80 -29.48
N LEU A 221 9.01 -38.66 -30.16
CA LEU A 221 9.95 -38.18 -31.18
C LEU A 221 10.98 -37.19 -30.60
N VAL A 222 10.93 -36.92 -29.29
CA VAL A 222 11.86 -36.01 -28.63
C VAL A 222 13.28 -36.52 -28.79
N GLY A 223 14.16 -35.69 -29.37
CA GLY A 223 15.56 -36.07 -29.64
C GLY A 223 15.75 -37.08 -30.77
N LYS A 224 14.70 -37.43 -31.52
CA LYS A 224 14.74 -38.32 -32.68
C LYS A 224 14.43 -37.55 -33.96
N GLY A 225 14.85 -38.09 -35.10
CA GLY A 225 14.39 -37.60 -36.40
C GLY A 225 12.89 -37.81 -36.57
N PHE A 226 12.22 -36.91 -37.28
CA PHE A 226 10.80 -36.98 -37.61
C PHE A 226 10.57 -36.44 -39.02
N ILE A 227 9.41 -36.78 -39.60
CA ILE A 227 8.96 -36.32 -40.91
C ILE A 227 7.57 -35.73 -40.76
N THR A 228 7.30 -34.62 -41.44
CA THR A 228 5.99 -33.98 -41.51
C THR A 228 5.11 -34.64 -42.58
N ASP A 229 3.91 -35.03 -42.20
CA ASP A 229 2.90 -35.65 -43.06
C ASP A 229 1.62 -34.80 -43.00
N GLY A 230 1.59 -33.72 -43.79
CA GLY A 230 0.51 -32.72 -43.75
C GLY A 230 0.42 -31.99 -42.39
N GLN A 231 -0.64 -32.27 -41.63
CA GLN A 231 -0.84 -31.68 -40.29
C GLN A 231 -0.18 -32.51 -39.17
N ASP A 232 0.20 -33.74 -39.47
CA ASP A 232 0.75 -34.68 -38.50
C ASP A 232 2.29 -34.80 -38.59
N ILE A 233 2.88 -35.37 -37.55
CA ILE A 233 4.30 -35.74 -37.50
C ILE A 233 4.42 -37.25 -37.30
N ILE A 234 5.34 -37.86 -38.04
CA ILE A 234 5.57 -39.31 -37.99
C ILE A 234 7.06 -39.63 -37.83
N CYS A 235 7.36 -40.81 -37.28
CA CYS A 235 8.73 -41.28 -37.21
C CYS A 235 9.22 -41.76 -38.59
N PRO A 236 10.55 -41.80 -38.83
CA PRO A 236 11.11 -42.29 -40.08
C PRO A 236 10.68 -43.72 -40.44
N GLU A 237 10.44 -44.57 -39.44
CA GLU A 237 10.01 -45.95 -39.65
C GLU A 237 8.58 -46.04 -40.19
N CYS A 238 7.64 -45.30 -39.57
CA CYS A 238 6.27 -45.22 -40.07
C CYS A 238 6.19 -44.54 -41.44
N ALA A 239 7.06 -43.55 -41.70
CA ALA A 239 7.12 -42.91 -43.02
C ALA A 239 7.56 -43.88 -44.12
N LYS A 240 8.56 -44.74 -43.85
CA LYS A 240 8.97 -45.80 -44.78
C LYS A 240 7.84 -46.78 -45.06
N GLN A 241 7.13 -47.21 -44.02
CA GLN A 241 5.99 -48.13 -44.16
C GLN A 241 4.85 -47.56 -44.99
N LYS A 242 4.69 -46.23 -45.02
CA LYS A 242 3.64 -45.54 -45.80
C LYS A 242 4.00 -45.37 -47.29
N LEU A 243 5.27 -45.55 -47.65
CA LEU A 243 5.80 -45.44 -49.02
C LEU A 243 5.94 -46.79 -49.74
N MET A 244 5.67 -47.90 -49.03
CA MET A 244 5.60 -49.26 -49.59
C MET A 244 4.15 -49.65 -49.82
#